data_AF-A0A2A4KSA0-F1
#
_entry.id   AF-A0A2A4KSA0-F1
#
_cell.length_a   1.000
_cell.length_b   1.000
_cell.length_c   1.000
_cell.angle_alpha   90.00
_cell.angle_beta   90.00
_cell.angle_gamma   90.00
#
_symmetry.space_group_name_H-M   'P 1'
#
loop_
_entity.id
_entity.type
_entity.pdbx_description
1 polymer ?
#
loop_
_entity_poly.entity_id
_entity_poly.type
_entity_poly.pdbx_seq_one_letter_code
_entity_poly.pdbx_strand_id
1 'polypeptide(L)'
;MPDIWVLGTTQHERRSGQLVRADAITHLSATVDKVTASRIGSDDAVTLVHKDAFGLGVPEPLPSLPEDFHLALLVKLGEARTQARDGKEDLVLVPGVDDNKEWDWTIVPASELWTG
;
A
#
# COMPACT_ATOMS: atom_id res chain seq x y z
N MET A 1 -3.84 -12.23 -16.47
CA MET A 1 -4.53 -11.08 -15.86
C MET A 1 -3.44 -10.29 -15.15
N PRO A 2 -3.37 -8.97 -15.30
CA PRO A 2 -2.36 -8.19 -14.60
C PRO A 2 -2.46 -8.41 -13.09
N ASP A 3 -1.31 -8.46 -12.45
CA ASP A 3 -1.21 -8.62 -11.01
C ASP A 3 -1.47 -7.29 -10.30
N ILE A 4 -1.94 -7.39 -9.07
CA ILE A 4 -2.13 -6.23 -8.18
C ILE A 4 -1.14 -6.37 -7.05
N TRP A 5 -0.34 -5.33 -6.86
CA TRP A 5 0.69 -5.26 -5.85
C TRP A 5 0.34 -4.18 -4.82
N VAL A 6 0.78 -4.35 -3.59
CA VAL A 6 0.71 -3.33 -2.53
C VAL A 6 2.13 -2.95 -2.17
N LEU A 7 2.45 -1.66 -2.30
CA LEU A 7 3.75 -1.13 -1.90
C LEU A 7 3.76 -0.93 -0.39
N GLY A 8 4.59 -1.72 0.27
CA GLY A 8 4.87 -1.64 1.69
C GLY A 8 5.98 -0.65 2.01
N THR A 9 5.83 0.07 3.11
CA THR A 9 6.85 0.97 3.65
C THR A 9 7.67 0.32 4.75
N THR A 10 8.98 0.62 4.79
CA THR A 10 9.87 0.14 5.86
C THR A 10 10.19 1.23 6.85
N GLN A 11 9.99 0.95 8.14
CA GLN A 11 10.26 1.85 9.25
C GLN A 11 11.76 2.15 9.45
N HIS A 12 12.65 1.23 9.05
CA HIS A 12 14.05 1.24 9.49
C HIS A 12 15.13 1.23 8.40
N GLU A 13 14.77 1.05 7.13
CA GLU A 13 15.75 1.06 6.04
C GLU A 13 15.34 2.10 5.01
N ARG A 14 16.16 3.14 4.87
CA ARG A 14 15.95 4.26 3.93
C ARG A 14 15.88 3.85 2.45
N ARG A 15 15.90 2.55 2.10
CA ARG A 15 16.08 2.06 0.72
C ARG A 15 15.43 0.73 0.34
N SER A 16 14.58 0.12 1.17
CA SER A 16 13.91 -1.13 0.78
C SER A 16 12.39 -0.96 0.73
N GLY A 17 11.84 -0.56 -0.43
CA GLY A 17 10.41 -0.76 -0.67
C GLY A 17 10.12 -2.26 -0.75
N GLN A 18 9.04 -2.72 -0.11
CA GLN A 18 8.58 -4.10 -0.23
C GLN A 18 7.33 -4.13 -1.11
N LEU A 19 7.22 -5.10 -2.02
CA LEU A 19 6.00 -5.32 -2.79
C LEU A 19 5.36 -6.62 -2.34
N VAL A 20 4.07 -6.57 -2.02
CA VAL A 20 3.27 -7.74 -1.65
C VAL A 20 2.19 -7.94 -2.71
N ARG A 21 2.10 -9.14 -3.30
CA ARG A 21 0.97 -9.47 -4.20
C ARG A 21 -0.32 -9.48 -3.40
N ALA A 22 -1.35 -8.81 -3.91
CA ALA A 22 -2.63 -8.66 -3.22
C ALA A 22 -3.37 -10.00 -3.03
N ASP A 23 -3.19 -10.96 -3.94
CA ASP A 23 -3.76 -12.31 -3.84
C ASP A 23 -3.07 -13.20 -2.80
N ALA A 24 -1.85 -12.83 -2.38
CA ALA A 24 -1.10 -13.53 -1.34
C ALA A 24 -1.42 -13.03 0.08
N ILE A 25 -2.16 -11.93 0.25
CA ILE A 25 -2.52 -11.39 1.56
C ILE A 25 -3.63 -12.25 2.18
N THR A 26 -3.37 -12.79 3.37
CA THR A 26 -4.33 -13.64 4.09
C THR A 26 -4.95 -12.95 5.30
N HIS A 27 -4.25 -11.97 5.86
CA HIS A 27 -4.68 -11.26 7.05
C HIS A 27 -4.19 -9.81 6.99
N LEU A 28 -5.05 -8.87 7.37
CA LEU A 28 -4.75 -7.45 7.51
C LEU A 28 -4.99 -7.03 8.96
N SER A 29 -4.09 -6.22 9.51
CA SER A 29 -4.24 -5.62 10.83
C SER A 29 -3.81 -4.18 10.78
N ALA A 30 -4.59 -3.30 11.43
CA ALA A 30 -4.27 -1.90 11.59
C ALA A 30 -4.14 -1.53 13.07
N THR A 31 -3.32 -0.52 13.30
CA THR A 31 -3.22 0.27 14.51
C THR A 31 -3.20 1.73 14.09
N VAL A 32 -3.28 2.66 15.05
CA VAL A 32 -3.15 4.10 14.79
C VAL A 32 -1.82 4.50 14.14
N ASP A 33 -0.80 3.65 14.23
CA ASP A 33 0.55 3.93 13.73
C ASP A 33 0.89 3.19 12.44
N LYS A 34 0.25 2.05 12.16
CA LYS A 34 0.62 1.20 11.01
C LYS A 34 -0.47 0.24 10.56
N VAL A 35 -0.37 -0.15 9.28
CA VAL A 35 -1.07 -1.32 8.71
C VAL A 35 -0.06 -2.39 8.37
N THR A 36 -0.40 -3.64 8.71
CA THR A 36 0.42 -4.82 8.44
C THR A 36 -0.38 -5.89 7.73
N ALA A 37 0.29 -6.74 6.97
CA ALA A 37 -0.28 -7.86 6.24
C ALA A 37 0.52 -9.15 6.45
N SER A 38 -0.16 -10.26 6.69
CA SER A 38 0.45 -11.59 6.61
C SER A 38 0.24 -12.19 5.23
N ARG A 39 1.17 -13.06 4.80
CA ARG A 39 1.16 -13.67 3.47
C ARG A 39 0.96 -15.18 3.54
N ILE A 40 0.38 -15.77 2.50
CA ILE A 40 0.29 -17.23 2.36
C ILE A 40 1.69 -17.85 2.51
N GLY A 41 1.83 -18.81 3.43
CA GLY A 41 3.07 -19.56 3.63
C GLY A 41 4.19 -18.78 4.35
N SER A 42 3.89 -17.65 4.97
CA SER A 42 4.83 -16.82 5.73
C SER A 42 4.21 -16.43 7.07
N ASP A 43 4.88 -16.77 8.16
CA ASP A 43 4.48 -16.31 9.50
C ASP A 43 4.85 -14.84 9.75
N ASP A 44 5.73 -14.28 8.92
CA ASP A 44 6.13 -12.87 9.00
C ASP A 44 5.03 -11.93 8.51
N ALA A 45 4.70 -10.94 9.34
CA ALA A 45 3.88 -9.80 8.97
C ALA A 45 4.72 -8.73 8.29
N VAL A 46 4.28 -8.25 7.13
CA VAL A 46 4.87 -7.15 6.38
C VAL A 46 4.16 -5.85 6.76
N THR A 47 4.92 -4.80 7.06
CA THR A 47 4.36 -3.44 7.21
C THR A 47 4.01 -2.89 5.83
N LEU A 48 2.73 -2.59 5.61
CA LEU A 48 2.27 -1.97 4.38
C LEU A 48 2.40 -0.44 4.46
N VAL A 49 2.05 0.14 5.61
CA VAL A 49 2.20 1.57 5.86
C VAL A 49 2.52 1.80 7.34
N HIS A 50 3.34 2.81 7.61
CA HIS A 50 3.65 3.31 8.94
C HIS A 50 3.53 4.83 8.90
N LYS A 51 2.97 5.47 9.93
CA LYS A 51 2.80 6.93 9.97
C LYS A 51 4.14 7.69 9.88
N ASP A 52 5.21 7.07 10.37
CA ASP A 52 6.58 7.62 10.36
C ASP A 52 7.40 7.13 9.15
N ALA A 53 6.74 6.55 8.13
CA ALA A 53 7.45 6.08 6.95
C ALA A 53 7.96 7.28 6.12
N PHE A 54 9.28 7.36 5.99
CA PHE A 54 9.95 8.29 5.09
C PHE A 54 9.86 7.81 3.64
N GLY A 55 9.58 8.72 2.70
CA GLY A 55 9.70 8.42 1.27
C GLY A 55 8.42 8.55 0.43
N LEU A 56 7.30 8.99 1.03
CA LEU A 56 6.06 9.27 0.29
C LEU A 56 5.93 10.73 -0.19
N GLY A 57 7.02 11.51 -0.12
CA GLY A 57 7.01 12.91 -0.57
C GLY A 57 6.23 13.90 0.31
N VAL A 58 5.74 13.45 1.48
CA VAL A 58 4.89 14.27 2.36
C VAL A 58 5.74 14.96 3.45
N PRO A 59 5.56 16.27 3.70
CA PRO A 59 6.24 16.97 4.79
C PRO A 59 5.75 16.53 6.18
N GLU A 60 6.69 16.33 7.10
CA GLU A 60 6.41 15.99 8.49
C GLU A 60 5.80 17.18 9.27
N PRO A 61 4.98 16.91 10.32
CA PRO A 61 4.53 15.59 10.77
C PRO A 61 3.33 15.07 9.97
N LEU A 62 3.30 13.75 9.75
CA LEU A 62 2.14 13.06 9.17
C LEU A 62 1.03 12.87 10.21
N PRO A 63 -0.26 12.91 9.81
CA PRO A 63 -1.36 12.58 10.71
C PRO A 63 -1.35 11.10 11.08
N SER A 64 -1.97 10.76 12.21
CA SER A 64 -2.23 9.35 12.57
C SER A 64 -3.04 8.64 11.48
N LEU A 65 -2.84 7.33 11.33
CA LEU A 65 -3.66 6.55 10.41
C LEU A 65 -5.11 6.48 10.92
N PRO A 66 -6.11 6.55 10.02
CA PRO A 66 -7.48 6.18 10.35
C PRO A 66 -7.55 4.76 10.92
N GLU A 67 -8.42 4.54 11.90
CA GLU A 67 -8.58 3.24 12.56
C GLU A 67 -8.95 2.12 11.56
N ASP A 68 -9.69 2.48 10.52
CA ASP A 68 -10.19 1.63 9.47
C ASP A 68 -9.36 1.69 8.17
N PHE A 69 -8.12 2.20 8.20
CA PHE A 69 -7.32 2.38 6.99
C PHE A 69 -7.01 1.07 6.22
N HIS A 70 -7.01 -0.07 6.93
CA HIS A 70 -6.93 -1.40 6.32
C HIS A 70 -8.21 -1.81 5.56
N LEU A 71 -9.38 -1.28 5.94
CA LEU A 71 -10.62 -1.46 5.19
C LEU A 71 -10.62 -0.61 3.91
N ALA A 72 -10.06 0.61 3.98
CA ALA A 72 -9.85 1.43 2.79
C ALA A 72 -8.97 0.71 1.74
N LEU A 73 -7.94 -0.02 2.19
CA LEU A 73 -7.16 -0.90 1.31
C LEU A 73 -8.02 -1.95 0.61
N LEU A 74 -8.96 -2.60 1.31
CA LEU A 74 -9.84 -3.60 0.71
C LEU A 74 -10.77 -3.01 -0.35
N VAL A 75 -11.30 -1.81 -0.10
CA VAL A 75 -12.12 -1.07 -1.08
C VAL A 75 -11.29 -0.77 -2.33
N LYS A 76 -10.08 -0.24 -2.15
CA LYS A 76 -9.16 0.09 -3.25
C LYS A 76 -8.67 -1.13 -4.01
N LEU A 77 -8.52 -2.28 -3.35
CA LEU A 77 -8.28 -3.55 -4.04
C LEU A 77 -9.45 -3.97 -4.94
N GLY A 78 -10.69 -3.69 -4.54
CA GLY A 78 -11.87 -3.91 -5.39
C GLY A 78 -11.87 -3.03 -6.65
N GLU A 79 -11.53 -1.75 -6.48
CA GLU A 79 -11.35 -0.81 -7.59
C GLU A 79 -10.24 -1.26 -8.53
N ALA A 80 -9.05 -1.60 -8.00
CA ALA A 80 -7.92 -2.10 -8.76
C ALA A 80 -8.24 -3.40 -9.51
N ARG A 81 -8.99 -4.33 -8.90
CA ARG A 81 -9.46 -5.56 -9.59
C ARG A 81 -10.38 -5.25 -10.76
N THR A 82 -11.19 -4.20 -10.66
CA THR A 82 -12.07 -3.78 -11.75
C THR A 82 -11.24 -3.20 -12.89
N GLN A 83 -10.29 -2.30 -12.58
CA GLN A 83 -9.38 -1.71 -13.57
C GLN A 83 -8.48 -2.76 -14.25
N ALA A 84 -7.95 -3.71 -13.49
CA ALA A 84 -7.08 -4.79 -13.95
C ALA A 84 -7.77 -5.76 -14.93
N ARG A 85 -9.11 -5.87 -14.90
CA ARG A 85 -9.85 -6.73 -15.85
C ARG A 85 -9.77 -6.20 -17.29
N ASP A 86 -9.76 -4.89 -17.43
CA ASP A 86 -9.73 -4.21 -18.73
C ASP A 86 -8.32 -3.72 -19.12
N GLY A 87 -7.40 -3.70 -18.14
CA GLY A 87 -6.02 -3.28 -18.29
C GLY A 87 -5.06 -4.35 -18.84
N LYS A 88 -3.91 -3.89 -19.34
CA LYS A 88 -2.79 -4.74 -19.81
C LYS A 88 -1.58 -4.72 -18.89
N GLU A 89 -1.67 -4.01 -17.77
CA GLU A 89 -0.54 -3.67 -16.93
C GLU A 89 -0.86 -3.92 -15.46
N ASP A 90 0.17 -4.35 -14.72
CA ASP A 90 0.11 -4.52 -13.28
C ASP A 90 -0.19 -3.19 -12.59
N LEU A 91 -1.04 -3.26 -11.56
CA LEU A 91 -1.42 -2.11 -10.76
C LEU A 91 -0.74 -2.20 -9.40
N VAL A 92 -0.34 -1.06 -8.87
CA VAL A 92 0.29 -0.95 -7.56
C VAL A 92 -0.55 -0.02 -6.69
N LEU A 93 -0.95 -0.51 -5.52
CA LEU A 93 -1.54 0.32 -4.49
C LEU A 93 -0.42 0.92 -3.65
N VAL A 94 -0.38 2.25 -3.62
CA VAL A 94 0.61 3.03 -2.88
C VAL A 94 -0.11 3.77 -1.76
N PRO A 95 0.30 3.59 -0.49
CA PRO A 95 -0.21 4.41 0.59
C PRO A 95 0.36 5.81 0.45
N GLY A 96 -0.47 6.82 0.62
CA GLY A 96 -0.06 8.21 0.50
C GLY A 96 -0.93 9.12 1.37
N VAL A 97 -0.52 10.38 1.44
CA VAL A 97 -1.34 11.44 2.01
C VAL A 97 -1.67 12.39 0.87
N ASP A 98 -2.95 12.69 0.71
CA ASP A 98 -3.43 13.60 -0.32
C ASP A 98 -3.15 15.07 0.03
N ASP A 99 -3.55 15.97 -0.87
CA ASP A 99 -3.39 17.42 -0.67
C ASP A 99 -4.17 17.96 0.55
N ASN A 100 -5.20 17.24 1.01
CA ASN A 100 -6.00 17.58 2.19
C ASN A 100 -5.40 17.05 3.49
N LYS A 101 -4.26 16.37 3.42
CA LYS A 101 -3.63 15.66 4.55
C LYS A 101 -4.43 14.45 5.02
N GLU A 102 -5.20 13.82 4.14
CA GLU A 102 -5.91 12.59 4.44
C GLU A 102 -5.15 11.39 3.87
N TRP A 103 -5.08 10.31 4.65
CA TRP A 103 -4.47 9.06 4.21
C TRP A 103 -5.36 8.40 3.14
N ASP A 104 -4.76 8.00 2.02
CA ASP A 104 -5.43 7.25 0.95
C ASP A 104 -4.52 6.16 0.37
N TRP A 105 -5.12 5.18 -0.31
CA TRP A 105 -4.41 4.25 -1.17
C TRP A 105 -4.65 4.61 -2.64
N THR A 106 -3.59 5.07 -3.29
CA THR A 106 -3.63 5.42 -4.71
C THR A 106 -3.32 4.19 -5.57
N ILE A 107 -4.10 3.99 -6.62
CA ILE A 107 -3.85 2.95 -7.64
C ILE A 107 -3.00 3.58 -8.74
N VAL A 108 -1.83 3.02 -8.97
CA VAL A 108 -0.86 3.54 -9.95
C VAL A 108 -0.44 2.39 -10.88
N PRO A 109 -0.42 2.58 -12.21
CA PRO A 109 0.18 1.62 -13.13
C PRO A 109 1.67 1.42 -12.82
N ALA A 110 2.17 0.19 -12.93
CA ALA A 110 3.57 -0.11 -12.60
C ALA A 110 4.59 0.74 -13.38
N SER A 111 4.31 1.10 -14.63
CA SER A 111 5.14 1.95 -15.48
C SER A 111 5.25 3.40 -15.01
N GLU A 112 4.25 3.92 -14.30
CA GLU A 112 4.32 5.27 -13.74
C GLU A 112 5.23 5.35 -12.51
N LEU A 113 5.48 4.22 -11.85
CA LEU A 113 6.42 4.13 -10.72
C LEU A 113 7.89 4.03 -11.14
N TRP A 114 8.15 3.74 -12.42
CA TRP A 114 9.50 3.68 -12.98
C TRP A 114 9.52 4.30 -14.38
N THR A 115 9.75 5.60 -14.43
CA THR A 115 10.19 6.28 -15.65
C THR A 115 11.68 6.01 -15.84
N GLY A 116 12.00 4.98 -16.63
CA GLY A 116 13.38 4.68 -17.03
C GLY A 116 14.06 5.82 -17.76
#